data_AF-A0A0M3JUB7-F1
#
_entry.id   AF-A0A0M3JUB7-F1
#
_cell.length_a   1.000
_cell.length_b   1.000
_cell.length_c   1.000
_cell.angle_alpha   90.00
_cell.angle_beta   90.00
_cell.angle_gamma   90.00
#
_symmetry.space_group_name_H-M   'P 1'
#
loop_
_entity.id
_entity.type
_entity.pdbx_description
1 polymer ?
#
loop_
_entity_poly.entity_id
_entity_poly.type
_entity_poly.pdbx_seq_one_letter_code
_entity_poly.pdbx_strand_id
1 'polypeptide(L)'
;MPSACEYPDLNIAEDAVLRNSTAVPEGSLEVNGCDFSKGTNYDHLIDSYRTTGLHVNSMGNAVRVNAVVVPLRYSVNLSMTLCSTAIIKLRKLR
;
A
#
# COMPACT_ATOMS: atom_id res chain seq x y z
N MET A 1 54.97 -27.06 17.73
CA MET A 1 53.66 -26.42 17.96
C MET A 1 53.10 -26.06 16.59
N PRO A 2 51.95 -26.60 16.17
CA PRO A 2 51.41 -26.28 14.86
C PRO A 2 50.95 -24.82 14.87
N SER A 3 51.44 -24.06 13.90
CA SER A 3 51.11 -22.65 13.66
C SER A 3 49.63 -22.53 13.29
N ALA A 4 48.93 -21.62 13.99
CA ALA A 4 47.66 -21.00 13.63
C ALA A 4 46.88 -21.70 12.50
N CYS A 5 46.05 -22.67 12.88
CA CYS A 5 45.06 -23.27 12.00
C CYS A 5 44.14 -22.16 11.46
N GLU A 6 44.22 -21.87 10.15
CA GLU A 6 43.15 -21.19 9.43
C GLU A 6 41.85 -22.00 9.62
N TYR A 7 40.76 -21.33 9.95
CA TYR A 7 39.42 -21.92 9.94
C TYR A 7 38.80 -21.62 8.57
N PRO A 8 38.99 -22.47 7.55
CA PRO A 8 38.51 -22.19 6.20
C PRO A 8 36.99 -21.95 6.17
N ASP A 9 36.24 -22.63 7.03
CA ASP A 9 34.79 -22.46 7.16
C ASP A 9 34.40 -21.07 7.69
N LEU A 10 35.23 -20.47 8.55
CA LEU A 10 35.00 -19.12 9.06
C LEU A 10 35.24 -18.07 7.97
N ASN A 11 36.34 -18.21 7.22
CA ASN A 11 36.63 -17.31 6.10
C ASN A 11 35.53 -17.34 5.03
N ILE A 12 34.98 -18.52 4.73
CA ILE A 12 33.86 -18.68 3.79
C ILE A 12 32.59 -18.04 4.35
N ALA A 13 32.31 -18.21 5.65
CA ALA A 13 31.16 -17.60 6.30
C ALA A 13 31.26 -16.06 6.34
N GLU A 14 32.46 -15.52 6.61
CA GLU A 14 32.71 -14.09 6.63
C GLU A 14 32.47 -13.47 5.25
N ASP A 15 33.00 -14.07 4.19
CA ASP A 15 32.80 -13.57 2.82
C ASP A 15 31.31 -13.63 2.39
N ALA A 16 30.58 -14.67 2.81
CA ALA A 16 29.16 -14.82 2.49
C ALA A 16 28.27 -13.82 3.26
N VAL A 17 28.54 -13.59 4.54
CA VAL A 17 27.71 -12.73 5.42
C VAL A 17 28.03 -11.26 5.24
N LEU A 18 29.31 -10.90 5.05
CA LEU A 18 29.78 -9.52 4.97
C LEU A 18 29.83 -8.98 3.54
N ARG A 19 29.08 -9.61 2.63
CA ARG A 19 28.99 -9.15 1.25
C ARG A 19 28.35 -7.76 1.20
N ASN A 20 29.05 -6.82 0.58
CA ASN A 20 28.58 -5.44 0.43
C ASN A 20 27.24 -5.37 -0.31
N SER A 21 26.32 -4.55 0.21
CA SER A 21 25.05 -4.25 -0.44
C SER A 21 25.21 -3.19 -1.53
N THR A 22 24.31 -3.21 -2.50
CA THR A 22 24.16 -2.14 -3.50
C THR A 22 23.22 -1.06 -2.98
N ALA A 23 23.38 0.17 -3.48
CA ALA A 23 22.47 1.27 -3.15
C ALA A 23 21.03 0.94 -3.57
N VAL A 24 20.07 1.31 -2.71
CA VAL A 24 18.64 1.19 -2.99
C VAL A 24 18.23 2.31 -3.96
N PRO A 25 17.35 2.04 -4.96
CA PRO A 25 16.88 3.06 -5.89
C PRO A 25 16.20 4.24 -5.19
N GLU A 26 16.41 5.44 -5.71
CA GLU A 26 15.77 6.65 -5.21
C GLU A 26 14.23 6.56 -5.35
N GLY A 27 13.51 7.00 -4.32
CA GLY A 27 12.06 6.89 -4.25
C GLY A 27 11.53 5.52 -3.82
N SER A 28 12.41 4.57 -3.45
CA SER A 28 11.98 3.33 -2.81
C SER A 28 11.29 3.63 -1.47
N LEU A 29 10.11 3.06 -1.28
CA LEU A 29 9.36 3.21 -0.03
C LEU A 29 10.01 2.37 1.08
N GLU A 30 10.27 2.99 2.22
CA GLU A 30 10.68 2.28 3.42
C GLU A 30 9.54 1.44 3.99
N VAL A 31 9.90 0.29 4.57
CA VAL A 31 8.94 -0.55 5.27
C VAL A 31 8.56 0.12 6.58
N ASN A 32 7.30 0.53 6.70
CA ASN A 32 6.77 1.21 7.88
C ASN A 32 5.31 0.81 8.13
N GLY A 33 4.99 0.49 9.39
CA GLY A 33 3.65 0.10 9.83
C GLY A 33 2.84 1.26 10.42
N CYS A 34 1.58 1.00 10.75
CA CYS A 34 0.77 1.98 11.47
C CYS A 34 1.25 2.13 12.91
N ASP A 35 1.50 3.36 13.32
CA ASP A 35 1.85 3.72 14.70
C ASP A 35 0.59 3.94 15.54
N PHE A 36 0.22 2.94 16.35
CA PHE A 36 -0.95 3.01 17.23
C PHE A 36 -0.76 3.90 18.45
N SER A 37 0.46 4.39 18.74
CA SER A 37 0.69 5.35 19.83
C SER A 37 -0.02 6.69 19.57
N LYS A 38 -0.31 6.99 18.30
CA LYS A 38 -1.06 8.18 17.85
C LYS A 38 -2.59 7.99 17.90
N GLY A 39 -3.04 6.87 18.48
CA GLY A 39 -4.44 6.50 18.56
C GLY A 39 -4.92 5.65 17.39
N THR A 40 -6.19 5.25 17.45
CA THR A 40 -6.79 4.34 16.46
C THR A 40 -7.46 5.14 15.36
N ASN A 41 -6.74 5.37 14.26
CA ASN A 41 -7.28 5.93 13.02
C ASN A 41 -7.27 4.85 11.93
N TYR A 42 -8.45 4.40 11.52
CA TYR A 42 -8.61 3.33 10.52
C TYR A 42 -8.21 3.76 9.11
N ASP A 43 -8.40 5.03 8.74
CA ASP A 43 -7.94 5.53 7.44
C ASP A 43 -6.42 5.47 7.38
N HIS A 44 -5.75 5.92 8.44
CA HIS A 44 -4.29 5.84 8.56
C HIS A 44 -3.77 4.40 8.59
N LEU A 45 -4.50 3.49 9.23
CA LEU A 45 -4.17 2.06 9.26
C LEU A 45 -4.22 1.45 7.86
N ILE A 46 -5.29 1.71 7.09
CA ILE A 46 -5.44 1.19 5.73
C ILE A 46 -4.42 1.83 4.78
N ASP A 47 -4.13 3.13 4.94
CA ASP A 47 -3.10 3.81 4.16
C ASP A 47 -1.70 3.22 4.41
N SER A 48 -1.38 2.86 5.66
CA SER A 48 -0.08 2.27 6.01
C SER A 48 0.14 0.90 5.37
N TYR A 49 -0.90 0.22 4.89
CA TYR A 49 -0.77 -1.12 4.30
C TYR A 49 0.19 -1.14 3.11
N ARG A 50 0.32 -0.01 2.39
CA ARG A 50 1.27 0.17 1.27
C ARG A 50 2.74 0.09 1.66
N THR A 51 3.07 0.19 2.95
CA THR A 51 4.45 0.17 3.45
C THR A 51 4.66 -0.93 4.48
N THR A 52 3.62 -1.67 4.89
CA THR A 52 3.75 -2.78 5.85
C THR A 52 4.48 -4.01 5.28
N GLY A 53 4.39 -4.24 3.97
CA GLY A 53 5.03 -5.37 3.29
C GLY A 53 4.14 -6.61 3.10
N LEU A 54 4.69 -7.65 2.46
CA LEU A 54 4.03 -8.93 2.17
C LEU A 54 2.63 -8.77 1.52
N HIS A 55 1.66 -9.60 1.92
CA HIS A 55 0.29 -9.55 1.43
C HIS A 55 -0.43 -8.24 1.77
N VAL A 56 -0.05 -7.59 2.86
CA VAL A 56 -0.65 -6.34 3.32
C VAL A 56 -0.35 -5.22 2.31
N ASN A 57 0.87 -5.19 1.75
CA ASN A 57 1.22 -4.27 0.66
C ASN A 57 0.41 -4.52 -0.61
N SER A 58 0.17 -5.79 -0.98
CA SER A 58 -0.70 -6.13 -2.12
C SER A 58 -2.13 -5.62 -1.91
N MET A 59 -2.68 -5.81 -0.70
CA MET A 59 -4.00 -5.30 -0.33
C MET A 59 -4.07 -3.77 -0.40
N GLY A 60 -3.09 -3.05 0.18
CA GLY A 60 -3.04 -1.59 0.12
C GLY A 60 -2.98 -1.06 -1.32
N ASN A 61 -2.23 -1.73 -2.20
CA ASN A 61 -2.20 -1.38 -3.62
C ASN A 61 -3.55 -1.62 -4.33
N ALA A 62 -4.26 -2.70 -4.00
CA ALA A 62 -5.60 -2.97 -4.55
C ALA A 62 -6.64 -1.92 -4.11
N VAL A 63 -6.60 -1.49 -2.85
CA VAL A 63 -7.48 -0.43 -2.33
C VAL A 63 -7.28 0.88 -3.10
N ARG A 64 -6.02 1.26 -3.39
CA ARG A 64 -5.70 2.45 -4.20
C ARG A 64 -6.35 2.40 -5.58
N VAL A 65 -6.40 1.23 -6.23
CA VAL A 65 -7.03 1.07 -7.55
C VAL A 65 -8.55 1.26 -7.46
N ASN A 66 -9.19 0.76 -6.39
CA ASN A 66 -10.63 0.90 -6.23
C ASN A 66 -11.07 2.35 -5.93
N ALA A 67 -10.24 3.15 -5.25
CA ALA A 67 -10.50 4.58 -5.08
C ALA A 67 -10.66 5.33 -6.42
N VAL A 68 -10.04 4.82 -7.50
CA VAL A 68 -10.17 5.37 -8.87
C VAL A 68 -11.50 4.96 -9.54
N VAL A 69 -12.11 3.84 -9.13
CA VAL A 69 -13.34 3.29 -9.74
C VAL A 69 -14.62 3.89 -9.14
N VAL A 70 -14.62 4.24 -7.85
CA VAL A 70 -15.78 4.81 -7.16
C VAL A 70 -16.26 6.18 -7.71
N PRO A 71 -15.40 7.15 -8.10
CA PRO A 71 -15.90 8.45 -8.60
C PRO A 71 -16.77 8.34 -9.87
N LEU A 72 -16.56 7.31 -10.70
CA LEU A 72 -17.35 7.10 -11.91
C LEU A 72 -18.78 6.61 -11.63
N ARG A 73 -19.06 6.03 -10.45
CA ARG A 73 -20.42 5.58 -10.08
C ARG A 73 -21.31 6.69 -9.51
N TYR A 74 -20.73 7.78 -9.01
CA TYR A 74 -21.50 8.93 -8.52
C TYR A 74 -22.11 9.75 -9.68
N SER A 75 -21.42 9.88 -10.82
CA SER A 75 -21.93 10.63 -11.98
C SER A 75 -23.17 9.99 -12.63
N VAL A 76 -23.24 8.65 -12.67
CA VAL A 76 -24.40 7.94 -13.27
C VAL A 76 -25.65 8.09 -12.41
N ASN A 77 -25.51 8.12 -11.09
CA ASN A 77 -26.63 8.29 -10.17
C ASN A 77 -27.22 9.70 -10.22
N LEU A 78 -26.39 10.75 -10.36
CA LEU A 78 -26.86 12.14 -10.48
C LEU A 78 -27.76 12.33 -11.71
N SER A 79 -27.40 11.70 -12.85
CA SER A 79 -28.21 11.75 -14.07
C SER A 79 -29.58 11.06 -13.90
N MET A 80 -29.65 9.96 -13.16
CA MET A 80 -30.91 9.25 -12.91
C MET A 80 -31.85 10.01 -11.95
N THR A 81 -31.31 10.72 -10.96
CA THR A 81 -32.11 11.52 -10.02
C THR A 81 -32.69 12.77 -10.70
N LEU A 82 -31.92 13.43 -11.56
CA LEU A 82 -32.37 14.59 -12.33
C LEU A 82 -33.52 14.23 -13.29
N CYS A 83 -33.42 13.08 -13.96
CA CYS A 83 -34.45 12.60 -14.89
C CYS A 83 -35.78 12.29 -14.17
N SER A 84 -35.71 11.65 -13.00
CA SER A 84 -36.89 11.32 -12.19
C SER A 84 -37.59 12.58 -11.66
N THR A 85 -36.82 13.58 -11.24
CA THR A 85 -37.37 14.83 -10.69
C THR A 85 -38.04 15.68 -11.78
N ALA A 86 -37.47 15.71 -13.00
CA ALA A 86 -38.07 16.38 -14.15
C ALA A 86 -39.41 15.73 -14.57
N ILE A 87 -39.49 14.40 -14.59
CA ILE A 87 -40.72 13.66 -14.93
C ILE A 87 -41.83 13.90 -13.89
N ILE A 88 -41.50 13.93 -12.60
CA ILE A 88 -42.49 14.22 -11.54
C ILE A 88 -43.01 15.66 -11.64
N LYS A 89 -42.14 16.62 -11.97
CA LYS A 89 -42.52 18.03 -12.11
C LYS A 89 -43.40 18.27 -13.35
N LEU A 90 -43.15 17.55 -14.45
CA LEU A 90 -43.99 17.60 -15.66
C LEU A 90 -45.37 16.94 -15.47
N ARG A 91 -45.51 15.94 -14.59
CA ARG A 91 -46.81 15.32 -14.25
C ARG A 91 -47.69 16.17 -13.32
N LYS A 92 -47.11 17.11 -12.55
CA LYS A 92 -47.84 18.03 -11.67
C LYS A 92 -48.35 19.30 -12.38
N LEU A 93 -47.94 19.53 -13.63
CA LEU A 93 -48.33 20.69 -14.45
C LEU A 93 -49.40 20.34 -15.51
N ARG A 94 -49.95 19.14 -15.43
CA ARG A 94 -51.06 18.64 -16.25
C ARG A 94 -52.24 18.37 -15.35
#